data_AF-A0A7C1MWT6-F1
#
_entry.id   AF-A0A7C1MWT6-F1
#
_cell.length_a   1.000
_cell.length_b   1.000
_cell.length_c   1.000
_cell.angle_alpha   90.00
_cell.angle_beta   90.00
_cell.angle_gamma   90.00
#
_symmetry.space_group_name_H-M   'P 1'
#
loop_
_entity.id
_entity.type
_entity.pdbx_description
1 polymer ?
#
loop_
_entity_poly.entity_id
_entity_poly.type
_entity_poly.pdbx_seq_one_letter_code
_entity_poly.pdbx_strand_id
1 'polypeptide(L)'
;MLKTKKLCKSAGWQTRGRQKGFTLLEILITILIIGIVTTAIIVYIAGSVKKNTRDKQRMQELNQIAKLLDIYYIDNGCYPTEASGGNGIVGEGAGIDSVLFPGYTSTSLPHDPLGPGDATYRYYYDGRHICGTWKAAIYAIKMEDSSNAESAGCTGGEGREGFSPDEGYTIILGDSCG
;
A
#
# COMPACT_ATOMS: atom_id res chain seq x y z
N MET A 1 15.11 88.10 -38.72
CA MET A 1 14.03 87.63 -37.82
C MET A 1 13.74 86.17 -38.18
N LEU A 2 13.55 85.18 -37.31
CA LEU A 2 13.57 85.05 -35.86
C LEU A 2 13.61 83.54 -35.56
N LYS A 3 14.46 83.18 -34.59
CA LYS A 3 14.33 82.08 -33.61
C LYS A 3 14.34 80.63 -34.10
N THR A 4 15.47 80.01 -33.80
CA THR A 4 15.63 78.63 -33.32
C THR A 4 14.47 78.17 -32.43
N LYS A 5 13.97 76.94 -32.65
CA LYS A 5 13.19 76.22 -31.63
C LYS A 5 13.93 74.97 -31.18
N LYS A 6 14.35 75.07 -29.92
CA LYS A 6 15.00 74.06 -29.08
C LYS A 6 14.10 72.83 -28.91
N LEU A 7 14.79 71.70 -28.97
CA LEU A 7 14.61 70.44 -28.24
C LEU A 7 13.64 70.49 -27.04
N CYS A 8 12.70 69.55 -27.01
CA CYS A 8 12.18 69.00 -25.76
C CYS A 8 12.38 67.47 -25.82
N LYS A 9 13.50 66.99 -25.26
CA LYS A 9 13.68 65.57 -24.91
C LYS A 9 12.92 65.36 -23.61
N SER A 10 11.92 64.49 -23.63
CA SER A 10 11.20 64.04 -22.43
C SER A 10 12.20 63.39 -21.46
N ALA A 11 12.50 64.09 -20.37
CA ALA A 11 13.23 63.53 -19.25
C ALA A 11 12.32 62.52 -18.52
N GLY A 12 12.41 61.25 -18.92
CA GLY A 12 11.87 60.16 -18.12
C GLY A 12 12.60 60.09 -16.80
N TRP A 13 11.89 60.27 -15.69
CA TRP A 13 12.42 60.07 -14.35
C TRP A 13 12.74 58.58 -14.15
N GLN A 14 14.01 58.21 -14.32
CA GLN A 14 14.49 56.91 -13.85
C GLN A 14 14.71 56.98 -12.34
N THR A 15 13.74 56.46 -11.58
CA THR A 15 13.97 56.15 -10.17
C THR A 15 14.93 54.97 -10.10
N ARG A 16 16.20 55.23 -9.79
CA ARG A 16 17.16 54.16 -9.44
C ARG A 16 16.65 53.50 -8.16
N GLY A 17 15.98 52.36 -8.30
CA GLY A 17 15.69 51.47 -7.19
C GLY A 17 17.01 51.10 -6.51
N ARG A 18 17.14 51.47 -5.24
CA ARG A 18 18.34 51.19 -4.43
C ARG A 18 18.46 49.67 -4.32
N GLN A 19 19.38 49.07 -5.06
CA GLN A 19 19.64 47.64 -4.98
C GLN A 19 20.16 47.32 -3.59
N LYS A 20 19.33 46.68 -2.76
CA LYS A 20 19.74 46.12 -1.48
C LYS A 20 20.45 44.81 -1.77
N GLY A 21 21.73 44.73 -1.42
CA GLY A 21 22.49 43.47 -1.45
C GLY A 21 22.10 42.57 -0.27
N PHE A 22 22.15 41.26 -0.48
CA PHE A 22 21.97 40.27 0.57
C PHE A 22 23.08 40.39 1.62
N THR A 23 22.72 40.27 2.89
CA THR A 23 23.73 40.23 3.97
C THR A 23 24.23 38.80 4.18
N LEU A 24 25.50 38.62 4.55
CA LEU A 24 26.06 37.30 4.87
C LEU A 24 25.29 36.62 6.01
N LEU A 25 24.81 37.42 6.97
CA LEU A 25 24.00 36.97 8.09
C LEU A 25 22.68 36.35 7.64
N GLU A 26 22.09 36.89 6.57
CA GLU A 26 20.81 36.44 6.04
C GLU A 26 20.91 35.04 5.41
N ILE A 27 22.02 34.77 4.71
CA ILE A 27 22.30 33.42 4.20
C ILE A 27 22.60 32.46 5.37
N LEU A 28 23.35 32.90 6.39
CA LEU A 28 23.71 32.08 7.54
C LEU A 28 22.49 31.62 8.36
N ILE A 29 21.60 32.56 8.70
CA ILE A 29 20.38 32.24 9.46
C ILE A 29 19.44 31.38 8.62
N THR A 30 19.40 31.60 7.30
CA THR A 30 18.53 30.84 6.39
C THR A 30 18.93 29.37 6.32
N ILE A 31 20.22 29.05 6.13
CA ILE A 31 20.67 27.65 6.09
C ILE A 31 20.48 26.95 7.45
N LEU A 32 20.61 27.69 8.56
CA LEU A 32 20.32 27.20 9.91
C LEU A 32 18.84 26.80 10.05
N ILE A 33 17.92 27.70 9.65
CA ILE A 33 16.48 27.45 9.73
C ILE A 33 16.07 26.31 8.80
N ILE A 34 16.58 26.27 7.56
CA ILE A 34 16.30 25.18 6.61
C ILE A 34 16.77 23.85 7.20
N GLY A 35 17.95 23.79 7.84
CA GLY A 35 18.44 22.57 8.50
C GLY A 35 17.48 22.06 9.58
N ILE A 36 16.94 22.96 10.42
CA ILE A 36 16.01 22.57 11.49
C ILE A 36 14.67 22.10 10.90
N VAL A 37 14.10 22.84 9.94
CA VAL A 37 12.79 22.50 9.35
C VAL A 37 12.85 21.19 8.55
N THR A 38 13.94 20.96 7.80
CA THR A 38 14.09 19.75 6.97
C THR A 38 14.13 18.46 7.78
N THR A 39 14.77 18.45 8.95
CA THR A 39 14.81 17.26 9.81
C THR A 39 13.42 16.85 10.32
N ALA A 40 12.58 17.81 10.71
CA ALA A 40 11.22 17.55 11.15
C ALA A 40 10.34 16.95 10.04
N ILE A 41 10.46 17.48 8.80
CA ILE A 41 9.71 16.99 7.64
C ILE A 41 10.07 15.52 7.33
N ILE A 42 11.36 15.16 7.39
CA ILE A 42 11.81 13.80 7.08
C ILE A 42 11.21 12.78 8.06
N VAL A 43 11.20 13.08 9.36
CA VAL A 43 10.65 12.17 10.38
C VAL A 43 9.15 11.96 10.18
N TYR A 44 8.42 13.04 9.86
CA TYR A 44 6.98 12.98 9.59
C TYR A 44 6.64 12.07 8.40
N ILE A 45 7.35 12.23 7.28
CA ILE A 45 7.10 11.45 6.06
C ILE A 45 7.54 10.00 6.21
N ALA A 46 8.67 9.74 6.88
CA ALA A 46 9.24 8.40 7.04
C ALA A 46 8.27 7.42 7.71
N GLY A 47 7.44 7.88 8.64
CA GLY A 47 6.42 7.04 9.29
C GLY A 47 5.35 6.54 8.31
N SER A 48 4.73 7.45 7.56
CA SER A 48 3.68 7.12 6.59
C SER A 48 4.20 6.27 5.42
N VAL A 49 5.39 6.57 4.90
CA VAL A 49 6.01 5.81 3.80
C VAL A 49 6.24 4.36 4.19
N LYS A 50 6.68 4.08 5.43
CA LYS A 50 6.90 2.71 5.90
C LYS A 50 5.60 1.90 5.95
N LYS A 51 4.50 2.50 6.42
CA LYS A 51 3.18 1.84 6.46
C LYS A 51 2.71 1.46 5.05
N ASN A 52 2.72 2.44 4.14
CA ASN A 52 2.29 2.23 2.76
C ASN A 52 3.18 1.22 2.01
N THR A 53 4.47 1.17 2.32
CA THR A 53 5.38 0.18 1.73
C THR A 53 5.02 -1.24 2.17
N ARG A 54 4.72 -1.45 3.46
CA ARG A 54 4.27 -2.75 3.97
C ARG A 54 2.93 -3.14 3.40
N ASP A 55 1.97 -2.22 3.33
CA ASP A 55 0.66 -2.47 2.71
C ASP A 55 0.79 -2.91 1.25
N LYS A 56 1.63 -2.23 0.45
CA LYS A 56 1.91 -2.64 -0.92
C LYS A 56 2.54 -4.02 -1.01
N GLN A 57 3.45 -4.34 -0.08
CA GLN A 57 4.04 -5.67 0.01
C GLN A 57 2.97 -6.73 0.30
N ARG A 58 2.06 -6.48 1.27
CA ARG A 58 0.92 -7.37 1.58
C ARG A 58 0.06 -7.65 0.35
N MET A 59 -0.33 -6.59 -0.36
CA MET A 59 -1.13 -6.72 -1.58
C MET A 59 -0.39 -7.54 -2.64
N GLN A 60 0.92 -7.31 -2.84
CA GLN A 60 1.71 -8.07 -3.81
C GLN A 60 1.80 -9.55 -3.44
N GLU A 61 2.03 -9.86 -2.16
CA GLU A 61 2.11 -11.23 -1.65
C GLU A 61 0.76 -11.97 -1.81
N LEU A 62 -0.35 -11.34 -1.44
CA LEU A 62 -1.69 -11.90 -1.65
C LEU A 62 -1.98 -12.16 -3.14
N ASN A 63 -1.59 -11.24 -4.03
CA ASN A 63 -1.73 -11.43 -5.47
C ASN A 63 -0.83 -12.56 -6.01
N GLN A 64 0.34 -12.80 -5.41
CA GLN A 64 1.18 -13.94 -5.79
C GLN A 64 0.53 -15.25 -5.37
N ILE A 65 0.00 -15.33 -4.15
CA ILE A 65 -0.68 -16.54 -3.66
C ILE A 65 -1.96 -16.80 -4.45
N ALA A 66 -2.74 -15.76 -4.80
CA ALA A 66 -3.89 -15.88 -5.68
C ALA A 66 -3.53 -16.57 -7.01
N LYS A 67 -2.41 -16.20 -7.63
CA LYS A 67 -1.93 -16.87 -8.86
C LYS A 67 -1.53 -18.33 -8.62
N LEU A 68 -0.97 -18.66 -7.46
CA LEU A 68 -0.66 -20.06 -7.12
C LEU A 68 -1.95 -20.88 -6.99
N LEU A 69 -3.00 -20.28 -6.42
CA LEU A 69 -4.32 -20.90 -6.31
C LEU A 69 -4.99 -21.06 -7.68
N ASP A 70 -4.81 -20.12 -8.60
CA ASP A 70 -5.26 -20.25 -9.98
C ASP A 70 -4.57 -21.44 -10.68
N ILE A 71 -3.26 -21.62 -10.46
CA ILE A 71 -2.53 -22.79 -10.99
C ILE A 71 -3.06 -24.08 -10.36
N TYR A 72 -3.28 -24.11 -9.05
CA TYR A 72 -3.91 -25.25 -8.39
C TYR A 72 -5.27 -25.59 -8.99
N TYR A 73 -6.09 -24.57 -9.28
CA TYR A 73 -7.39 -24.74 -9.91
C TYR A 73 -7.28 -25.35 -11.31
N ILE A 74 -6.28 -24.94 -12.10
CA ILE A 74 -6.03 -25.51 -13.43
C ILE A 74 -5.74 -27.02 -13.35
N ASP A 75 -4.98 -27.45 -12.34
CA ASP A 75 -4.55 -28.85 -12.21
C ASP A 75 -5.62 -29.75 -11.59
N ASN A 76 -6.43 -29.23 -10.64
CA ASN A 76 -7.39 -30.03 -9.87
C ASN A 76 -8.85 -29.79 -10.28
N GLY A 77 -9.11 -28.74 -11.07
CA GLY A 77 -10.46 -28.29 -11.44
C GLY A 77 -11.23 -27.63 -10.30
N CYS A 78 -10.58 -27.45 -9.15
CA CYS A 78 -11.16 -26.97 -7.90
C CYS A 78 -10.17 -26.14 -7.11
N TYR A 79 -10.67 -25.17 -6.33
CA TYR A 79 -9.85 -24.51 -5.33
C TYR A 79 -9.73 -25.40 -4.08
N PRO A 80 -8.61 -25.32 -3.33
CA PRO A 80 -8.46 -26.08 -2.09
C PRO A 80 -9.58 -25.77 -1.10
N THR A 81 -10.07 -26.79 -0.42
CA THR A 81 -11.09 -26.68 0.63
C THR A 81 -10.58 -27.29 1.93
N GLU A 82 -11.39 -27.22 3.00
CA GLU A 82 -11.08 -27.90 4.26
C GLU A 82 -10.89 -29.41 4.07
N ALA A 83 -11.66 -30.02 3.18
CA ALA A 83 -11.55 -31.45 2.88
C ALA A 83 -10.21 -31.83 2.24
N SER A 84 -9.60 -30.93 1.48
CA SER A 84 -8.24 -31.10 0.94
C SER A 84 -7.15 -30.60 1.89
N GLY A 85 -7.50 -30.19 3.11
CA GLY A 85 -6.58 -29.60 4.08
C GLY A 85 -6.11 -28.19 3.72
N GLY A 86 -6.74 -27.53 2.74
CA GLY A 86 -6.36 -26.20 2.27
C GLY A 86 -7.31 -25.14 2.82
N ASN A 87 -7.26 -24.84 4.11
CA ASN A 87 -7.97 -23.69 4.69
C ASN A 87 -7.15 -23.09 5.85
N GLY A 88 -7.28 -21.78 6.08
CA GLY A 88 -6.72 -21.11 7.25
C GLY A 88 -5.58 -20.13 6.97
N ILE A 89 -4.68 -19.99 7.95
CA ILE A 89 -3.61 -18.98 7.96
C ILE A 89 -2.56 -19.34 6.91
N VAL A 90 -2.13 -18.35 6.14
CA VAL A 90 -1.02 -18.49 5.20
C VAL A 90 0.32 -18.17 5.89
N GLY A 91 1.34 -18.96 5.59
CA GLY A 91 2.73 -18.80 6.04
C GLY A 91 3.11 -19.68 7.24
N GLU A 92 2.16 -20.12 8.07
CA GLU A 92 2.43 -20.87 9.31
C GLU A 92 2.83 -22.35 9.12
N GLY A 93 2.98 -22.81 7.88
CA GLY A 93 3.42 -24.18 7.56
C GLY A 93 2.33 -25.25 7.73
N ALA A 94 1.06 -24.84 7.84
CA ALA A 94 -0.09 -25.72 7.96
C ALA A 94 -1.22 -25.27 7.01
N GLY A 95 -2.23 -26.12 6.84
CA GLY A 95 -3.38 -25.79 6.02
C GLY A 95 -2.98 -25.58 4.55
N ILE A 96 -3.34 -24.41 4.01
CA ILE A 96 -3.07 -24.03 2.63
C ILE A 96 -1.58 -24.08 2.25
N ASP A 97 -0.69 -23.86 3.21
CA ASP A 97 0.75 -23.93 2.96
C ASP A 97 1.19 -25.34 2.56
N SER A 98 0.62 -26.37 3.17
CA SER A 98 0.92 -27.78 2.86
C SER A 98 0.36 -28.22 1.51
N VAL A 99 -0.61 -27.48 0.98
CA VAL A 99 -1.22 -27.72 -0.33
C VAL A 99 -0.39 -27.05 -1.42
N LEU A 100 0.02 -25.80 -1.19
CA LEU A 100 0.74 -25.00 -2.18
C LEU A 100 2.25 -25.27 -2.19
N PHE A 101 2.86 -25.57 -1.04
CA PHE A 101 4.27 -25.91 -0.93
C PHE A 101 4.44 -27.40 -0.57
N PRO A 102 5.37 -28.13 -1.23
CA PRO A 102 6.33 -27.70 -2.25
C PRO A 102 5.85 -27.83 -3.71
N GLY A 103 4.57 -28.15 -3.94
CA GLY A 103 4.07 -28.51 -5.28
C GLY A 103 3.99 -27.35 -6.28
N TYR A 104 3.51 -26.18 -5.83
CA TYR A 104 3.22 -25.03 -6.68
C TYR A 104 4.20 -23.87 -6.46
N THR A 105 4.95 -23.88 -5.35
CA THR A 105 6.02 -22.93 -5.06
C THR A 105 7.25 -23.65 -4.52
N SER A 106 8.44 -23.18 -4.91
CA SER A 106 9.73 -23.68 -4.43
C SER A 106 10.17 -23.02 -3.11
N THR A 107 9.42 -22.03 -2.62
CA THR A 107 9.69 -21.31 -1.37
C THR A 107 8.44 -21.35 -0.49
N SER A 108 8.62 -21.38 0.83
CA SER A 108 7.52 -21.27 1.79
C SER A 108 6.69 -20.01 1.51
N LEU A 109 5.41 -20.05 1.85
CA LEU A 109 4.54 -18.91 1.64
C LEU A 109 4.96 -17.74 2.53
N PRO A 110 4.77 -16.50 2.06
CA PRO A 110 5.16 -15.32 2.81
C PRO A 110 4.27 -15.14 4.05
N HIS A 111 4.86 -14.53 5.08
CA HIS A 111 4.13 -13.98 6.22
C HIS A 111 4.02 -12.46 6.10
N ASP A 112 3.13 -11.88 6.89
CA ASP A 112 3.05 -10.43 7.05
C ASP A 112 4.42 -9.78 7.34
N PRO A 113 4.74 -8.58 6.80
CA PRO A 113 6.02 -7.92 7.03
C PRO A 113 6.32 -7.55 8.49
N LEU A 114 5.31 -7.51 9.37
CA LEU A 114 5.51 -7.34 10.82
C LEU A 114 5.83 -8.66 11.55
N GLY A 115 5.75 -9.78 10.84
CA GLY A 115 6.09 -11.12 11.30
C GLY A 115 4.88 -11.96 11.74
N PRO A 116 5.08 -13.27 11.95
CA PRO A 116 4.01 -14.23 12.28
C PRO A 116 3.36 -14.00 13.67
N GLY A 117 4.05 -13.28 14.56
CA GLY A 117 3.59 -13.02 15.92
C GLY A 117 2.40 -12.07 16.04
N ASP A 118 2.15 -11.23 15.02
CA ASP A 118 1.06 -10.27 15.04
C ASP A 118 -0.21 -10.86 14.40
N ALA A 119 -1.23 -11.13 15.22
CA ALA A 119 -2.51 -11.65 14.75
C ALA A 119 -3.35 -10.67 13.94
N THR A 120 -2.96 -9.40 13.94
CA THR A 120 -3.73 -8.30 13.36
C THR A 120 -3.59 -8.23 11.85
N TYR A 121 -2.43 -8.59 11.30
CA TYR A 121 -2.10 -8.37 9.88
C TYR A 121 -1.91 -9.67 9.09
N ARG A 122 -2.34 -10.81 9.64
CA ARG A 122 -2.15 -12.12 8.99
C ARG A 122 -2.96 -12.27 7.70
N TYR A 123 -2.42 -13.10 6.82
CA TYR A 123 -3.07 -13.57 5.61
C TYR A 123 -3.88 -14.84 5.91
N TYR A 124 -5.06 -14.91 5.32
CA TYR A 124 -5.97 -16.04 5.43
C TYR A 124 -6.44 -16.45 4.04
N TYR A 125 -6.49 -17.74 3.82
CA TYR A 125 -7.19 -18.35 2.70
C TYR A 125 -8.46 -19.01 3.24
N ASP A 126 -9.56 -18.83 2.51
CA ASP A 126 -10.86 -19.44 2.76
C ASP A 126 -11.38 -20.05 1.47
N GLY A 127 -11.38 -21.39 1.40
CA GLY A 127 -11.90 -22.12 0.24
C GLY A 127 -13.41 -22.08 0.10
N ARG A 128 -14.13 -21.61 1.13
CA ARG A 128 -15.60 -21.60 1.21
C ARG A 128 -16.11 -20.31 1.84
N HIS A 129 -15.78 -19.21 1.18
CA HIS A 129 -16.16 -17.85 1.54
C HIS A 129 -17.55 -17.48 1.00
N ILE A 130 -18.36 -16.73 1.75
CA ILE A 130 -19.72 -16.33 1.37
C ILE A 130 -19.71 -14.96 0.69
N CYS A 131 -19.90 -14.96 -0.63
CA CYS A 131 -20.02 -13.76 -1.46
C CYS A 131 -21.31 -13.81 -2.29
N GLY A 132 -22.47 -13.95 -1.63
CA GLY A 132 -23.75 -14.26 -2.27
C GLY A 132 -23.85 -15.71 -2.75
N THR A 133 -22.78 -16.23 -3.35
CA THR A 133 -22.50 -17.67 -3.56
C THR A 133 -21.23 -18.07 -2.83
N TRP A 134 -21.00 -19.38 -2.68
CA TRP A 134 -19.75 -19.89 -2.12
C TRP A 134 -18.60 -19.69 -3.11
N LYS A 135 -17.53 -19.05 -2.65
CA LYS A 135 -16.35 -18.68 -3.43
C LYS A 135 -15.08 -18.97 -2.66
N ALA A 136 -13.98 -19.21 -3.37
CA ALA A 136 -12.66 -19.20 -2.76
C ALA A 136 -12.16 -17.76 -2.66
N ALA A 137 -11.60 -17.40 -1.51
CA ALA A 137 -11.08 -16.07 -1.24
C ALA A 137 -9.75 -16.13 -0.49
N ILE A 138 -8.92 -15.11 -0.69
CA ILE A 138 -7.73 -14.87 0.11
C ILE A 138 -7.73 -13.41 0.57
N TYR A 139 -7.36 -13.17 1.82
CA TYR A 139 -7.44 -11.84 2.39
C TYR A 139 -6.37 -11.58 3.46
N ALA A 140 -5.99 -10.31 3.61
CA ALA A 140 -5.36 -9.79 4.81
C ALA A 140 -6.43 -9.27 5.76
N ILE A 141 -6.28 -9.60 7.05
CA ILE A 141 -7.19 -9.10 8.10
C ILE A 141 -7.16 -7.57 8.12
N LYS A 142 -5.98 -6.94 8.15
CA LYS A 142 -5.92 -5.49 8.31
C LYS A 142 -4.84 -4.89 7.44
N MET A 143 -5.11 -3.68 6.96
CA MET A 143 -4.14 -2.79 6.35
C MET A 143 -3.77 -1.69 7.35
N GLU A 144 -2.53 -1.22 7.30
CA GLU A 144 -2.10 -0.16 8.23
C GLU A 144 -2.65 1.22 7.85
N ASP A 145 -2.90 1.43 6.56
CA ASP A 145 -3.60 2.58 6.01
C ASP A 145 -4.96 2.13 5.46
N SER A 146 -6.04 2.69 5.99
CA SER A 146 -7.40 2.34 5.55
C SER A 146 -7.70 2.75 4.10
N SER A 147 -6.89 3.65 3.51
CA SER A 147 -7.00 3.95 2.07
C SER A 147 -6.55 2.79 1.17
N ASN A 148 -5.78 1.84 1.72
CA ASN A 148 -5.37 0.61 1.04
C ASN A 148 -6.30 -0.58 1.35
N ALA A 149 -7.30 -0.40 2.21
CA ALA A 149 -8.30 -1.42 2.47
C ALA A 149 -9.24 -1.54 1.27
N GLU A 150 -9.36 -2.74 0.74
CA GLU A 150 -10.28 -3.07 -0.36
C GLU A 150 -11.08 -4.30 0.06
N SER A 151 -12.32 -4.05 0.47
CA SER A 151 -13.25 -5.10 0.89
C SER A 151 -14.06 -5.55 -0.32
N ALA A 152 -14.18 -6.88 -0.50
CA ALA A 152 -14.99 -7.44 -1.58
C ALA A 152 -16.52 -7.33 -1.31
N GLY A 153 -16.93 -6.69 -0.21
CA GLY A 153 -18.33 -6.62 0.23
C GLY A 153 -18.95 -7.97 0.61
N CYS A 154 -18.12 -8.97 0.90
CA CYS A 154 -18.56 -10.32 1.27
C CYS A 154 -18.75 -10.45 2.79
N THR A 155 -19.81 -11.14 3.20
CA THR A 155 -20.16 -11.35 4.62
C THR A 155 -19.96 -12.82 5.01
N GLY A 156 -18.79 -13.13 5.57
CA GLY A 156 -18.55 -14.36 6.33
C GLY A 156 -17.96 -15.56 5.56
N GLY A 157 -17.31 -16.44 6.31
CA GLY A 157 -16.79 -17.74 5.87
C GLY A 157 -16.81 -18.73 7.04
N GLU A 158 -16.90 -20.03 6.75
CA GLU A 158 -16.77 -21.07 7.77
C GLU A 158 -15.31 -21.16 8.21
N GLY A 159 -14.96 -20.52 9.33
CA GLY A 159 -13.61 -20.56 9.88
C GLY A 159 -13.32 -19.49 10.92
N ARG A 160 -13.90 -18.30 10.78
CA ARG A 160 -13.95 -17.25 11.82
C ARG A 160 -15.18 -16.38 11.60
N GLU A 161 -16.21 -16.57 12.41
CA GLU A 161 -17.29 -15.59 12.50
C GLU A 161 -16.70 -14.23 12.88
N GLY A 162 -17.00 -13.20 12.08
CA GLY A 162 -16.75 -11.81 12.46
C GLY A 162 -15.80 -10.99 11.59
N PHE A 163 -15.37 -11.46 10.41
CA PHE A 163 -14.52 -10.64 9.55
C PHE A 163 -15.29 -9.95 8.41
N SER A 164 -15.85 -8.76 8.70
CA SER A 164 -16.22 -7.77 7.68
C SER A 164 -14.95 -6.98 7.31
N PRO A 165 -14.52 -6.89 6.04
CA PRO A 165 -13.20 -6.37 5.68
C PRO A 165 -13.16 -4.84 5.59
N ASP A 166 -13.82 -4.11 6.49
CA ASP A 166 -13.87 -2.64 6.44
C ASP A 166 -12.47 -2.01 6.56
N GLU A 167 -11.50 -2.78 7.08
CA GLU A 167 -10.10 -2.38 7.28
C GLU A 167 -9.08 -3.33 6.59
N GLY A 168 -9.53 -4.32 5.81
CA GLY A 168 -8.70 -5.37 5.23
C GLY A 168 -8.57 -5.30 3.71
N TYR A 169 -7.82 -6.24 3.11
CA TYR A 169 -7.70 -6.38 1.66
C TYR A 169 -8.08 -7.79 1.25
N THR A 170 -9.07 -7.93 0.37
CA THR A 170 -9.65 -9.23 -0.04
C THR A 170 -9.57 -9.43 -1.54
N ILE A 171 -9.13 -10.60 -1.98
CA ILE A 171 -9.18 -11.06 -3.36
C ILE A 171 -10.15 -12.25 -3.43
N ILE A 172 -11.19 -12.10 -4.25
CA ILE A 172 -12.10 -13.20 -4.59
C ILE A 172 -11.53 -13.91 -5.82
N LEU A 173 -11.37 -15.23 -5.72
CA LEU A 173 -10.72 -16.03 -6.76
C LEU A 173 -11.76 -16.56 -7.75
N GLY A 174 -12.68 -17.39 -7.28
CA GLY A 174 -13.71 -18.01 -8.11
C GLY A 174 -14.71 -18.79 -7.28
N ASP A 175 -15.57 -19.58 -7.93
CA ASP A 175 -16.57 -20.38 -7.23
C ASP A 175 -15.90 -21.49 -6.40
N SER A 176 -16.40 -21.70 -5.18
CA SER A 176 -15.88 -22.75 -4.31
C SER A 176 -16.27 -24.12 -4.85
N CYS A 177 -15.55 -25.13 -4.38
CA CYS A 177 -15.94 -26.50 -4.65
C CYS A 177 -16.93 -26.98 -3.59
N GLY A 178 -17.95 -27.71 -4.06
CA GLY A 178 -19.25 -27.91 -3.39
C GLY A 178 -19.22 -28.33 -1.94
#